data_AF-A0A7X8F017-F1
#
_entry.id   AF-A0A7X8F017-F1
#
_cell.length_a   1.000
_cell.length_b   1.000
_cell.length_c   1.000
_cell.angle_alpha   90.00
_cell.angle_beta   90.00
_cell.angle_gamma   90.00
#
_symmetry.space_group_name_H-M   'P 1'
#
loop_
_entity.id
_entity.type
_entity.pdbx_description
1 polymer ?
#
loop_
_entity_poly.entity_id
_entity_poly.type
_entity_poly.pdbx_seq_one_letter_code
_entity_poly.pdbx_strand_id
1 'polypeptide(L)'
;FDAVCFNNTTHLTFDDAQKKALMDFVKGGKGIVGIHAATDNFYEWPEAAHMIGGIFQGHPWTSGGTWAIKLDEPDHPLLKPFGGKGFKVNDEIYRTNPPYYSRDKQRVLMSLDMSDPATRNVEGLTPDDEDTGITWIKPYGKGRVVYCSLGHNHHLTWTRPVLEHYLAGIQYALGDLKVDDTLLGEPAPKLDITAVKTLVEKIRSYDWDKSRANLTDLEEMIRRQTAHQGSVEPIEQLLIPLLDEQTNLAVKDFVCRELSIIGTSRSVPALAALLDNPKTEHLARYALERIPDPAAEAALLAKLNQARDAKTKTGLISSLGIRRSNQAVNALAQIAAADKNLSQAAVHALGLIGTSDAAAALQTVRGSLAGELRPHVLNAMAICADQLTKDGKTKEALVLYEMLYAKDNPSLIRVAALTGISQTSASRFQEILPFAVMQDDAVLQAGAIRLVAQTQDATVIEAVVSAMPQLTDPARIALLSALAANGHPTGCQAAREVMASANKDVRIAAYRVLGAMGNGKDVLPLATAAARAADRAER
;
A
#
# COMPACT_ATOMS: atom_id res chain seq x y z
N PHE A 1 -13.83 -1.67 27.08
CA PHE A 1 -12.71 -2.23 26.29
C PHE A 1 -13.20 -2.43 24.87
N ASP A 2 -12.34 -2.21 23.88
CA ASP A 2 -12.65 -2.44 22.46
C ASP A 2 -12.02 -3.72 21.89
N ALA A 3 -11.04 -4.27 22.61
CA ALA A 3 -10.50 -5.61 22.37
C ALA A 3 -10.06 -6.27 23.69
N VAL A 4 -9.95 -7.60 23.67
CA VAL A 4 -9.31 -8.42 24.71
C VAL A 4 -8.08 -9.10 24.10
N CYS A 5 -6.93 -9.01 24.77
CA CYS A 5 -5.67 -9.59 24.32
C CYS A 5 -5.26 -10.77 25.21
N PHE A 6 -5.26 -11.97 24.63
CA PHE A 6 -4.65 -13.17 25.16
C PHE A 6 -3.16 -13.16 24.82
N ASN A 7 -2.37 -12.46 25.64
CA ASN A 7 -0.94 -12.35 25.44
C ASN A 7 -0.21 -13.48 26.17
N ASN A 8 0.25 -14.50 25.42
CA ASN A 8 1.00 -15.63 26.00
C ASN A 8 0.25 -16.34 27.15
N THR A 9 -1.07 -16.36 27.12
CA THR A 9 -1.89 -17.02 28.16
C THR A 9 -1.95 -18.51 27.92
N THR A 10 -1.97 -19.33 28.98
CA THR A 10 -2.13 -20.78 28.88
C THR A 10 -3.15 -21.28 29.89
N HIS A 11 -3.86 -22.36 29.56
CA HIS A 11 -4.80 -23.08 30.42
C HIS A 11 -5.79 -22.18 31.20
N LEU A 12 -6.27 -21.11 30.58
CA LEU A 12 -7.26 -20.23 31.19
C LEU A 12 -8.56 -20.99 31.49
N THR A 13 -9.07 -20.77 32.70
CA THR A 13 -10.36 -21.31 33.15
C THR A 13 -11.37 -20.18 33.27
N PHE A 14 -12.58 -20.44 32.78
CA PHE A 14 -13.68 -19.48 32.77
C PHE A 14 -14.93 -20.13 33.34
N ASP A 15 -15.65 -19.39 34.19
CA ASP A 15 -17.03 -19.78 34.56
C ASP A 15 -18.01 -19.47 33.42
N ASP A 16 -19.25 -19.97 33.51
CA ASP A 16 -20.24 -19.83 32.44
C ASP A 16 -20.64 -18.37 32.17
N ALA A 17 -20.61 -17.51 33.19
CA ALA A 17 -20.92 -16.08 33.03
C ALA A 17 -19.82 -15.38 32.24
N GLN A 18 -18.55 -15.67 32.54
CA GLN A 18 -17.40 -15.16 31.81
C GLN A 18 -17.35 -15.71 30.38
N LYS A 19 -17.66 -17.01 30.21
CA LYS A 19 -17.76 -17.63 28.88
C LYS A 19 -18.75 -16.89 27.99
N LYS A 20 -19.96 -16.67 28.51
CA LYS A 20 -21.01 -15.93 27.83
C LYS A 20 -20.59 -14.49 27.54
N ALA A 21 -20.01 -13.79 28.51
CA ALA A 21 -19.58 -12.41 28.36
C ALA A 21 -18.54 -12.23 27.24
N LEU A 22 -17.55 -13.14 27.15
CA LEU A 22 -16.52 -13.09 26.11
C LEU A 22 -17.11 -13.34 24.72
N MET A 23 -18.02 -14.32 24.59
CA MET A 23 -18.68 -14.61 23.30
C MET A 23 -19.60 -13.49 22.84
N ASP A 24 -20.38 -12.91 23.76
CA ASP A 24 -21.24 -11.76 23.45
C ASP A 24 -20.39 -10.54 23.06
N PHE A 25 -19.24 -10.33 23.72
CA PHE A 25 -18.31 -9.25 23.43
C PHE A 25 -17.77 -9.32 22.00
N VAL A 26 -17.22 -10.47 21.59
CA VAL A 26 -16.70 -10.63 20.22
C VAL A 26 -17.84 -10.61 19.19
N LYS A 27 -18.93 -11.37 19.41
CA LYS A 27 -20.05 -11.41 18.45
C LYS A 27 -20.74 -10.05 18.29
N GLY A 28 -20.71 -9.22 19.34
CA GLY A 28 -21.23 -7.86 19.37
C GLY A 28 -20.40 -6.83 18.59
N GLY A 29 -19.21 -7.19 18.13
CA GLY A 29 -18.40 -6.34 17.25
C GLY A 29 -17.05 -5.91 17.81
N LYS A 30 -16.62 -6.46 18.95
CA LYS A 30 -15.34 -6.12 19.58
C LYS A 30 -14.23 -7.09 19.17
N GLY A 31 -12.99 -6.74 19.48
CA GLY A 31 -11.79 -7.44 19.02
C GLY A 31 -11.28 -8.53 19.96
N ILE A 32 -10.68 -9.58 19.40
CA ILE A 32 -9.86 -10.56 20.12
C ILE A 32 -8.47 -10.60 19.49
N VAL A 33 -7.44 -10.53 20.33
CA VAL A 33 -6.04 -10.63 19.94
C VAL A 33 -5.42 -11.83 20.65
N GLY A 34 -4.87 -12.77 19.89
CA GLY A 34 -4.09 -13.89 20.42
C GLY A 34 -2.62 -13.76 20.04
N ILE A 35 -1.73 -13.89 21.02
CA ILE A 35 -0.28 -13.88 20.81
C ILE A 35 0.31 -15.16 21.39
N HIS A 36 1.13 -15.82 20.57
CA HIS A 36 1.88 -17.03 20.87
C HIS A 36 1.06 -18.12 21.54
N ALA A 37 1.12 -18.23 22.87
CA ALA A 37 0.47 -19.30 23.62
C ALA A 37 -1.07 -19.18 23.70
N ALA A 38 -1.69 -18.16 23.10
CA ALA A 38 -3.15 -17.98 23.14
C ALA A 38 -3.97 -19.21 22.68
N THR A 39 -3.43 -20.03 21.78
CA THR A 39 -4.07 -21.29 21.31
C THR A 39 -3.90 -22.46 22.30
N ASP A 40 -3.06 -22.34 23.32
CA ASP A 40 -2.96 -23.25 24.47
C ASP A 40 -4.04 -22.93 25.53
N ASN A 41 -5.26 -22.65 25.06
CA ASN A 41 -6.45 -22.38 25.87
C ASN A 41 -7.67 -23.06 25.25
N PHE A 42 -8.79 -23.05 25.97
CA PHE A 42 -10.11 -23.44 25.48
C PHE A 42 -10.29 -24.92 25.09
N TYR A 43 -9.45 -25.82 25.61
CA TYR A 43 -9.54 -27.27 25.39
C TYR A 43 -10.94 -27.85 25.65
N GLU A 44 -11.62 -27.38 26.69
CA GLU A 44 -12.97 -27.84 27.08
C GLU A 44 -14.09 -26.91 26.57
N TRP A 45 -13.76 -25.96 25.68
CA TRP A 45 -14.69 -24.95 25.18
C TRP A 45 -14.61 -24.80 23.65
N PRO A 46 -15.28 -25.71 22.91
CA PRO A 46 -15.19 -25.76 21.44
C PRO A 46 -15.56 -24.47 20.72
N GLU A 47 -16.52 -23.69 21.25
CA GLU A 47 -16.91 -22.41 20.67
C GLU A 47 -15.77 -21.39 20.70
N ALA A 48 -15.04 -21.28 21.82
CA ALA A 48 -13.89 -20.40 21.93
C ALA A 48 -12.68 -20.91 21.12
N ALA A 49 -12.50 -22.22 21.02
CA ALA A 49 -11.50 -22.82 20.13
C ALA A 49 -11.77 -22.47 18.65
N HIS A 50 -13.04 -22.49 18.21
CA HIS A 50 -13.44 -22.02 16.88
C HIS A 50 -13.29 -20.50 16.68
N MET A 51 -13.51 -19.73 17.75
CA MET A 51 -13.29 -18.29 17.73
C MET A 51 -11.82 -17.96 17.49
N ILE A 52 -10.91 -18.52 18.29
CA ILE A 52 -9.47 -18.24 18.16
C ILE A 52 -8.86 -18.88 16.90
N GLY A 53 -9.40 -20.03 16.45
CA GLY A 53 -9.03 -20.66 15.18
C GLY A 53 -7.97 -21.76 15.29
N GLY A 54 -7.69 -22.25 16.49
CA GLY A 54 -6.70 -23.31 16.72
C GLY A 54 -6.66 -23.75 18.18
N ILE A 55 -6.18 -24.96 18.42
CA ILE A 55 -5.80 -25.47 19.74
C ILE A 55 -4.37 -25.99 19.62
N PHE A 56 -3.54 -25.71 20.62
CA PHE A 56 -2.19 -26.25 20.72
C PHE A 56 -2.20 -27.79 20.73
N GLN A 57 -1.39 -28.40 19.86
CA GLN A 57 -1.21 -29.85 19.77
C GLN A 57 0.26 -30.29 19.78
N GLY A 58 1.16 -29.39 20.13
CA GLY A 58 2.60 -29.63 20.17
C GLY A 58 3.40 -28.47 19.58
N HIS A 59 4.72 -28.65 19.58
CA HIS A 59 5.69 -27.61 19.20
C HIS A 59 6.97 -28.25 18.64
N PRO A 60 6.90 -28.93 17.48
CA PRO A 60 8.09 -29.54 16.84
C PRO A 60 9.21 -28.53 16.57
N TRP A 61 8.82 -27.28 16.30
CA TRP A 61 9.70 -26.14 16.11
C TRP A 61 9.97 -25.46 17.46
N THR A 62 10.95 -26.00 18.18
CA THR A 62 11.31 -25.55 19.54
C THR A 62 12.00 -24.18 19.56
N SER A 63 12.00 -23.54 20.73
CA SER A 63 12.62 -22.21 20.95
C SER A 63 14.10 -22.08 20.59
N GLY A 64 14.83 -23.20 20.51
CA GLY A 64 16.27 -23.23 20.19
C GLY A 64 16.60 -23.21 18.69
N GLY A 65 15.63 -23.48 17.81
CA GLY A 65 15.88 -23.54 16.37
C GLY A 65 15.50 -22.27 15.63
N THR A 66 15.79 -22.24 14.32
CA THR A 66 15.51 -21.10 13.44
C THR A 66 14.71 -21.57 12.24
N TRP A 67 13.49 -21.07 12.11
CA TRP A 67 12.46 -21.59 11.21
C TRP A 67 12.15 -20.59 10.12
N ALA A 68 11.90 -21.09 8.91
CA ALA A 68 11.53 -20.27 7.78
C ALA A 68 10.02 -20.03 7.76
N ILE A 69 9.63 -18.77 7.57
CA ILE A 69 8.26 -18.30 7.43
C ILE A 69 8.10 -17.77 6.01
N LYS A 70 7.04 -18.21 5.31
CA LYS A 70 6.61 -17.62 4.04
C LYS A 70 5.43 -16.68 4.27
N LEU A 71 5.33 -15.65 3.44
CA LEU A 71 4.15 -14.79 3.39
C LEU A 71 3.20 -15.36 2.34
N ASP A 72 2.01 -15.80 2.77
CA ASP A 72 0.99 -16.31 1.86
C ASP A 72 0.26 -15.16 1.14
N GLU A 73 0.12 -14.01 1.82
CA GLU A 73 -0.46 -12.78 1.25
C GLU A 73 0.49 -11.58 1.42
N PRO A 74 1.60 -11.52 0.66
CA PRO A 74 2.68 -10.54 0.88
C PRO A 74 2.24 -9.07 0.80
N ASP A 75 1.16 -8.77 0.08
CA ASP A 75 0.60 -7.42 -0.07
C ASP A 75 -0.42 -7.04 1.02
N HIS A 76 -0.79 -7.98 1.90
CA HIS A 76 -1.79 -7.72 2.93
C HIS A 76 -1.29 -6.64 3.90
N PRO A 77 -2.13 -5.66 4.32
CA PRO A 77 -1.67 -4.53 5.14
C PRO A 77 -0.95 -4.92 6.44
N LEU A 78 -1.34 -6.05 7.06
CA LEU A 78 -0.70 -6.57 8.26
C LEU A 78 0.72 -7.11 8.01
N LEU A 79 1.08 -7.47 6.78
CA LEU A 79 2.38 -8.04 6.43
C LEU A 79 3.38 -7.03 5.85
N LYS A 80 2.97 -5.77 5.66
CA LYS A 80 3.85 -4.68 5.20
C LYS A 80 5.20 -4.60 5.94
N PRO A 81 5.29 -4.81 7.27
CA PRO A 81 6.56 -4.76 7.99
C PRO A 81 7.63 -5.76 7.49
N PHE A 82 7.22 -6.83 6.80
CA PHE A 82 8.12 -7.87 6.28
C PHE A 82 8.58 -7.60 4.84
N GLY A 83 8.15 -6.51 4.21
CA GLY A 83 8.65 -6.08 2.89
C GLY A 83 8.37 -7.06 1.74
N GLY A 84 7.29 -7.84 1.83
CA GLY A 84 6.85 -8.78 0.79
C GLY A 84 7.72 -10.04 0.64
N LYS A 85 8.63 -10.31 1.59
CA LYS A 85 9.51 -11.48 1.55
C LYS A 85 9.34 -12.35 2.80
N GLY A 86 9.47 -13.65 2.63
CA GLY A 86 9.62 -14.58 3.75
C GLY A 86 10.87 -14.28 4.57
N PHE A 87 10.92 -14.79 5.80
CA PHE A 87 12.01 -14.54 6.75
C PHE A 87 12.30 -15.78 7.59
N LYS A 88 13.47 -15.79 8.25
CA LYS A 88 13.80 -16.79 9.26
C LYS A 88 13.66 -16.19 10.65
N VAL A 89 13.12 -16.97 11.58
CA VAL A 89 12.88 -16.55 12.96
C VAL A 89 13.37 -17.59 13.94
N ASN A 90 14.06 -17.16 15.00
CA ASN A 90 14.40 -18.02 16.13
C ASN A 90 13.28 -17.92 17.17
N ASP A 91 12.35 -18.87 17.17
CA ASP A 91 11.21 -18.87 18.08
C ASP A 91 10.67 -20.27 18.34
N GLU A 92 9.75 -20.42 19.28
CA GLU A 92 8.92 -21.62 19.38
C GLU A 92 7.63 -21.45 18.59
N ILE A 93 7.29 -22.40 17.72
CA ILE A 93 6.07 -22.37 16.91
C ILE A 93 5.12 -23.47 17.33
N TYR A 94 3.89 -23.08 17.66
CA TYR A 94 2.83 -24.00 18.04
C TYR A 94 2.22 -24.66 16.82
N ARG A 95 2.08 -25.99 16.88
CA ARG A 95 1.26 -26.78 16.00
C ARG A 95 -0.21 -26.56 16.35
N THR A 96 -1.01 -26.21 15.34
CA THR A 96 -2.47 -26.16 15.42
C THR A 96 -3.05 -26.98 14.28
N ASN A 97 -3.76 -28.06 14.60
CA ASN A 97 -4.28 -28.99 13.59
C ASN A 97 -5.79 -28.84 13.39
N PRO A 98 -6.32 -29.47 12.32
CA PRO A 98 -7.75 -29.73 12.21
C PRO A 98 -8.35 -30.39 13.47
N PRO A 99 -9.65 -30.18 13.76
CA PRO A 99 -10.63 -29.48 12.92
C PRO A 99 -10.73 -27.97 13.18
N TYR A 100 -9.97 -27.42 14.14
CA TYR A 100 -10.09 -26.01 14.53
C TYR A 100 -9.28 -25.09 13.62
N TYR A 101 -8.04 -25.48 13.29
CA TYR A 101 -7.24 -24.84 12.26
C TYR A 101 -7.65 -25.35 10.88
N SER A 102 -7.96 -24.43 9.97
CA SER A 102 -8.07 -24.64 8.52
C SER A 102 -8.08 -23.28 7.82
N ARG A 103 -7.44 -23.19 6.65
CA ARG A 103 -7.50 -22.00 5.76
C ARG A 103 -8.92 -21.65 5.31
N ASP A 104 -9.89 -22.57 5.49
CA ASP A 104 -11.29 -22.34 5.14
C ASP A 104 -12.03 -21.51 6.18
N LYS A 105 -11.56 -21.60 7.44
CA LYS A 105 -12.22 -21.01 8.61
C LYS A 105 -11.53 -19.72 9.07
N GLN A 106 -10.38 -19.39 8.49
CA GLN A 106 -9.61 -18.19 8.76
C GLN A 106 -8.69 -17.83 7.61
N ARG A 107 -8.48 -16.53 7.40
CA ARG A 107 -7.55 -16.03 6.40
C ARG A 107 -6.13 -16.07 6.95
N VAL A 108 -5.36 -17.06 6.52
CA VAL A 108 -3.95 -17.25 6.94
C VAL A 108 -3.07 -16.31 6.11
N LEU A 109 -2.34 -15.43 6.78
CA LEU A 109 -1.51 -14.38 6.16
C LEU A 109 -0.06 -14.85 5.97
N MET A 110 0.46 -15.63 6.92
CA MET A 110 1.78 -16.25 6.84
C MET A 110 1.78 -17.62 7.50
N SER A 111 2.61 -18.53 7.01
CA SER A 111 2.75 -19.91 7.49
C SER A 111 4.22 -20.33 7.50
N LEU A 112 4.52 -21.48 8.10
CA LEU A 112 5.84 -22.10 7.96
C LEU A 112 6.15 -22.37 6.49
N ASP A 113 7.42 -22.17 6.12
CA ASP A 113 7.96 -22.51 4.81
C ASP A 113 8.57 -23.91 4.85
N MET A 114 7.78 -24.89 4.45
CA MET A 114 8.18 -26.29 4.39
C MET A 114 9.20 -26.61 3.29
N SER A 115 9.52 -25.66 2.40
CA SER A 115 10.60 -25.85 1.43
C SER A 115 11.99 -25.71 2.07
N ASP A 116 12.09 -25.07 3.24
CA ASP A 116 13.33 -24.93 3.97
C ASP A 116 13.70 -26.24 4.71
N PRO A 117 14.89 -26.80 4.48
CA PRO A 117 15.28 -28.08 5.08
C PRO A 117 15.32 -28.09 6.61
N ALA A 118 15.66 -26.98 7.27
CA ALA A 118 15.70 -26.92 8.73
C ALA A 118 14.29 -26.91 9.34
N THR A 119 13.35 -26.27 8.65
CA THR A 119 11.93 -26.21 9.03
C THR A 119 11.23 -27.55 8.78
N ARG A 120 11.56 -28.21 7.66
CA ARG A 120 10.99 -29.49 7.24
C ARG A 120 11.43 -30.68 8.10
N ASN A 121 12.71 -30.74 8.48
CA ASN A 121 13.31 -31.94 9.07
C ASN A 121 13.33 -31.94 10.60
N VAL A 122 12.35 -31.30 11.24
CA VAL A 122 12.19 -31.32 12.71
C VAL A 122 11.73 -32.69 13.19
N GLU A 123 12.11 -33.06 14.41
CA GLU A 123 11.64 -34.29 15.04
C GLU A 123 10.15 -34.18 15.40
N GLY A 124 9.39 -35.25 15.18
CA GLY A 124 7.97 -35.31 15.53
C GLY A 124 7.02 -34.67 14.50
N LEU A 125 7.49 -34.35 13.29
CA LEU A 125 6.64 -33.89 12.18
C LEU A 125 5.57 -34.93 11.80
N THR A 126 4.37 -34.47 11.49
CA THR A 126 3.20 -35.26 11.09
C THR A 126 2.68 -34.78 9.73
N PRO A 127 1.88 -35.58 8.99
CA PRO A 127 1.33 -35.16 7.71
C PRO A 127 0.46 -33.89 7.77
N ASP A 128 -0.19 -33.62 8.90
CA ASP A 128 -1.02 -32.43 9.08
C ASP A 128 -0.18 -31.14 9.19
N ASP A 129 1.12 -31.26 9.46
CA ASP A 129 2.01 -30.10 9.61
C ASP A 129 2.33 -29.39 8.29
N GLU A 130 2.08 -30.04 7.12
CA GLU A 130 2.34 -29.48 5.79
C GLU A 130 1.81 -28.05 5.63
N ASP A 131 0.73 -27.72 6.33
CA ASP A 131 0.25 -26.35 6.49
C ASP A 131 0.12 -25.95 7.96
N THR A 132 1.13 -25.26 8.47
CA THR A 132 1.12 -24.67 9.81
C THR A 132 1.09 -23.14 9.73
N GLY A 133 -0.07 -22.55 9.96
CA GLY A 133 -0.26 -21.10 9.95
C GLY A 133 0.46 -20.43 11.12
N ILE A 134 1.14 -19.32 10.84
CA ILE A 134 1.78 -18.48 11.85
C ILE A 134 0.89 -17.32 12.23
N THR A 135 0.17 -16.73 11.28
CA THR A 135 -0.77 -15.65 11.56
C THR A 135 -2.02 -15.78 10.73
N TRP A 136 -3.16 -15.55 11.35
CA TRP A 136 -4.43 -15.47 10.66
C TRP A 136 -5.34 -14.40 11.24
N ILE A 137 -6.28 -13.96 10.41
CA ILE A 137 -7.39 -13.10 10.79
C ILE A 137 -8.71 -13.75 10.39
N LYS A 138 -9.77 -13.41 11.14
CA LYS A 138 -11.14 -13.78 10.76
C LYS A 138 -12.18 -12.87 11.41
N PRO A 139 -13.34 -12.70 10.78
CA PRO A 139 -14.54 -12.24 11.47
C PRO A 139 -15.08 -13.34 12.39
N TYR A 140 -15.70 -12.94 13.49
CA TYR A 140 -16.48 -13.85 14.35
C TYR A 140 -17.72 -13.13 14.89
N GLY A 141 -18.90 -13.48 14.38
CA GLY A 141 -20.08 -12.63 14.50
C GLY A 141 -19.83 -11.28 13.80
N LYS A 142 -19.97 -10.17 14.53
CA LYS A 142 -19.57 -8.83 14.04
C LYS A 142 -18.14 -8.45 14.44
N GLY A 143 -17.48 -9.28 15.24
CA GLY A 143 -16.15 -9.01 15.80
C GLY A 143 -15.02 -9.41 14.88
N ARG A 144 -13.81 -9.07 15.30
CA ARG A 144 -12.56 -9.28 14.55
C ARG A 144 -11.57 -10.02 15.44
N VAL A 145 -11.06 -11.14 14.94
CA VAL A 145 -10.09 -11.99 15.64
C VAL A 145 -8.79 -12.00 14.86
N VAL A 146 -7.68 -11.77 15.55
CA VAL A 146 -6.32 -11.97 15.03
C VAL A 146 -5.55 -12.89 15.96
N TYR A 147 -4.77 -13.79 15.37
CA TYR A 147 -3.80 -14.61 16.10
C TYR A 147 -2.45 -14.55 15.42
N CYS A 148 -1.39 -14.47 16.22
CA CYS A 148 -0.01 -14.62 15.78
C CYS A 148 0.72 -15.63 16.69
N SER A 149 1.28 -16.69 16.11
CA SER A 149 2.01 -17.76 16.81
C SER A 149 3.38 -17.29 17.31
N LEU A 150 3.95 -16.24 16.72
CA LEU A 150 5.23 -15.69 17.15
C LEU A 150 5.11 -15.06 18.53
N GLY A 151 6.13 -15.20 19.37
CA GLY A 151 6.24 -14.45 20.63
C GLY A 151 6.81 -15.20 21.82
N HIS A 152 7.32 -16.43 21.67
CA HIS A 152 7.93 -17.19 22.77
C HIS A 152 9.24 -16.56 23.24
N ASN A 153 10.16 -16.38 22.30
CA ASN A 153 11.49 -15.89 22.58
C ASN A 153 11.45 -14.38 22.82
N HIS A 154 11.96 -13.98 23.99
CA HIS A 154 11.98 -12.60 24.47
C HIS A 154 12.38 -11.55 23.40
N HIS A 155 13.33 -11.85 22.51
CA HIS A 155 13.76 -10.88 21.48
C HIS A 155 12.68 -10.48 20.48
N LEU A 156 11.62 -11.26 20.33
CA LEU A 156 10.48 -10.89 19.49
C LEU A 156 9.69 -9.71 20.06
N THR A 157 9.82 -9.43 21.36
CA THR A 157 9.20 -8.26 22.00
C THR A 157 9.90 -6.93 21.70
N TRP A 158 11.04 -6.95 20.99
CA TRP A 158 11.70 -5.75 20.46
C TRP A 158 12.16 -5.90 19.00
N THR A 159 11.77 -6.99 18.33
CA THR A 159 12.05 -7.17 16.91
C THR A 159 11.08 -6.32 16.10
N ARG A 160 11.60 -5.24 15.49
CA ARG A 160 10.78 -4.19 14.87
C ARG A 160 9.71 -4.72 13.89
N PRO A 161 10.01 -5.58 12.89
CA PRO A 161 8.97 -6.09 11.99
C PRO A 161 7.84 -6.83 12.71
N VAL A 162 8.16 -7.57 13.78
CA VAL A 162 7.17 -8.31 14.58
C VAL A 162 6.32 -7.35 15.42
N LEU A 163 6.92 -6.32 16.02
CA LEU A 163 6.17 -5.29 16.75
C LEU A 163 5.22 -4.49 15.86
N GLU A 164 5.69 -4.08 14.68
CA GLU A 164 4.85 -3.39 13.69
C GLU A 164 3.71 -4.31 13.21
N HIS A 165 3.97 -5.62 13.07
CA HIS A 165 2.95 -6.61 12.74
C HIS A 165 1.90 -6.78 13.85
N TYR A 166 2.32 -6.88 15.12
CA TYR A 166 1.38 -6.90 16.25
C TYR A 166 0.54 -5.64 16.32
N LEU A 167 1.14 -4.47 16.11
CA LEU A 167 0.40 -3.20 16.08
C LEU A 167 -0.68 -3.22 15.00
N ALA A 168 -0.35 -3.66 13.78
CA ALA A 168 -1.32 -3.78 12.68
C ALA A 168 -2.44 -4.77 13.01
N GLY A 169 -2.12 -5.91 13.64
CA GLY A 169 -3.10 -6.90 14.10
C GLY A 169 -4.04 -6.33 15.17
N ILE A 170 -3.49 -5.62 16.17
CA ILE A 170 -4.28 -4.97 17.23
C ILE A 170 -5.19 -3.89 16.63
N GLN A 171 -4.67 -3.06 15.71
CA GLN A 171 -5.47 -2.04 15.01
C GLN A 171 -6.60 -2.66 14.18
N TYR A 172 -6.37 -3.81 13.55
CA TYR A 172 -7.44 -4.56 12.89
C TYR A 172 -8.49 -5.04 13.90
N ALA A 173 -8.09 -5.66 15.02
CA ALA A 173 -9.03 -6.13 16.04
C ALA A 173 -9.89 -4.98 16.61
N LEU A 174 -9.27 -3.82 16.87
CA LEU A 174 -9.95 -2.59 17.30
C LEU A 174 -10.87 -2.00 16.20
N GLY A 175 -10.55 -2.25 14.93
CA GLY A 175 -11.29 -1.77 13.77
C GLY A 175 -10.74 -0.47 13.16
N ASP A 176 -9.58 0.00 13.63
CA ASP A 176 -8.85 1.18 13.16
C ASP A 176 -8.21 0.94 11.79
N LEU A 177 -7.75 -0.29 11.55
CA LEU A 177 -7.20 -0.70 10.27
C LEU A 177 -8.22 -1.55 9.50
N LYS A 178 -8.77 -0.97 8.43
CA LYS A 178 -9.66 -1.70 7.52
C LYS A 178 -8.82 -2.54 6.57
N VAL A 179 -9.06 -3.84 6.58
CA VAL A 179 -8.42 -4.82 5.71
C VAL A 179 -9.47 -5.77 5.16
N ASP A 180 -9.10 -6.51 4.12
CA ASP A 180 -9.93 -7.60 3.63
C ASP A 180 -9.75 -8.81 4.56
N ASP A 181 -10.75 -9.06 5.41
CA ASP A 181 -10.81 -10.20 6.32
C ASP A 181 -11.75 -11.31 5.81
N THR A 182 -12.14 -11.24 4.53
CA THR A 182 -13.00 -12.22 3.90
C THR A 182 -12.38 -13.61 4.04
N LEU A 183 -13.17 -14.56 4.58
CA LEU A 183 -12.75 -15.95 4.67
C LEU A 183 -12.62 -16.51 3.25
N LEU A 184 -11.52 -17.21 2.98
CA LEU A 184 -11.26 -17.82 1.66
C LEU A 184 -12.28 -18.94 1.32
N GLY A 185 -13.04 -19.43 2.33
CA GLY A 185 -13.97 -20.54 2.19
C GLY A 185 -13.25 -21.87 1.99
N GLU A 186 -14.00 -22.96 1.77
CA GLU A 186 -13.39 -24.28 1.46
C GLU A 186 -12.33 -24.17 0.34
N PRO A 187 -11.28 -25.02 0.34
CA PRO A 187 -10.23 -24.96 -0.66
C PRO A 187 -10.89 -25.06 -2.03
N ALA A 188 -10.36 -24.36 -3.03
CA ALA A 188 -10.87 -24.53 -4.38
C ALA A 188 -10.84 -26.03 -4.69
N PRO A 189 -12.00 -26.67 -4.99
CA PRO A 189 -11.97 -28.05 -5.42
C PRO A 189 -11.02 -28.13 -6.60
N LYS A 190 -10.30 -29.25 -6.71
CA LYS A 190 -9.44 -29.51 -7.87
C LYS A 190 -10.21 -29.13 -9.12
N LEU A 191 -9.62 -28.28 -9.96
CA LEU A 191 -10.32 -27.68 -11.09
C LEU A 191 -11.00 -28.77 -11.93
N ASP A 192 -12.33 -28.76 -11.99
CA ASP A 192 -13.08 -29.63 -12.88
C ASP A 192 -13.03 -29.04 -14.29
N ILE A 193 -12.04 -29.48 -15.07
CA ILE A 193 -11.84 -29.06 -16.45
C ILE A 193 -13.08 -29.36 -17.32
N THR A 194 -13.85 -30.40 -17.00
CA THR A 194 -15.07 -30.74 -17.75
C THR A 194 -16.16 -29.71 -17.50
N ALA A 195 -16.33 -29.28 -16.25
CA ALA A 195 -17.23 -28.18 -15.90
C ALA A 195 -16.81 -26.87 -16.58
N VAL A 196 -15.50 -26.53 -16.58
CA VAL A 196 -15.00 -25.34 -17.28
C VAL A 196 -15.32 -25.40 -18.78
N LYS A 197 -15.02 -26.52 -19.46
CA LYS A 197 -15.34 -26.71 -20.88
C LYS A 197 -16.83 -26.52 -21.15
N THR A 198 -17.67 -27.09 -20.30
CA THR A 198 -19.13 -26.96 -20.41
C THR A 198 -19.59 -25.52 -20.26
N LEU A 199 -19.04 -24.77 -19.30
CA LEU A 199 -19.32 -23.35 -19.12
C LEU A 199 -18.87 -22.54 -20.32
N VAL A 200 -17.63 -22.74 -20.80
CA VAL A 200 -17.07 -22.04 -21.96
C VAL A 200 -17.95 -22.23 -23.21
N GLU A 201 -18.42 -23.45 -23.46
CA GLU A 201 -19.32 -23.71 -24.60
C GLU A 201 -20.69 -23.01 -24.44
N LYS A 202 -21.24 -22.93 -23.23
CA LYS A 202 -22.47 -22.13 -22.98
C LYS A 202 -22.21 -20.64 -23.19
N ILE A 203 -21.06 -20.15 -22.74
CA ILE A 203 -20.66 -18.74 -22.82
C ILE A 203 -20.50 -18.28 -24.26
N ARG A 204 -20.14 -19.16 -25.22
CA ARG A 204 -20.09 -18.80 -26.66
C ARG A 204 -21.38 -18.16 -27.19
N SER A 205 -22.52 -18.49 -26.60
CA SER A 205 -23.84 -17.97 -27.00
C SER A 205 -24.31 -16.75 -26.21
N TYR A 206 -23.50 -16.26 -25.25
CA TYR A 206 -23.85 -15.12 -24.41
C TYR A 206 -23.91 -13.82 -25.22
N ASP A 207 -24.88 -12.97 -24.89
CA ASP A 207 -24.98 -11.58 -25.34
C ASP A 207 -25.53 -10.75 -24.16
N TRP A 208 -25.41 -9.42 -24.17
CA TRP A 208 -25.74 -8.57 -23.01
C TRP A 208 -27.22 -8.63 -22.59
N ASP A 209 -28.11 -9.11 -23.46
CA ASP A 209 -29.53 -9.36 -23.16
C ASP A 209 -29.77 -10.73 -22.47
N LYS A 210 -28.75 -11.58 -22.38
CA LYS A 210 -28.83 -12.93 -21.78
C LYS A 210 -28.41 -12.95 -20.32
N SER A 211 -28.82 -14.02 -19.64
CA SER A 211 -28.41 -14.25 -18.25
C SER A 211 -26.89 -14.37 -18.12
N ARG A 212 -26.34 -13.70 -17.11
CA ARG A 212 -24.92 -13.78 -16.74
C ARG A 212 -24.55 -14.99 -15.89
N ALA A 213 -25.51 -15.89 -15.57
CA ALA A 213 -25.28 -17.00 -14.65
C ALA A 213 -24.02 -17.83 -14.99
N ASN A 214 -23.87 -18.25 -16.25
CA ASN A 214 -22.69 -19.03 -16.67
C ASN A 214 -21.38 -18.21 -16.58
N LEU A 215 -21.43 -16.89 -16.78
CA LEU A 215 -20.26 -16.02 -16.62
C LEU A 215 -19.86 -15.96 -15.15
N THR A 216 -20.83 -15.73 -14.27
CA THR A 216 -20.62 -15.67 -12.82
C THR A 216 -20.09 -16.99 -12.27
N ASP A 217 -20.57 -18.13 -12.77
CA ASP A 217 -20.05 -19.44 -12.36
C ASP A 217 -18.57 -19.59 -12.76
N LEU A 218 -18.19 -19.14 -13.96
CA LEU A 218 -16.79 -19.19 -14.41
C LEU A 218 -15.90 -18.18 -13.67
N GLU A 219 -16.38 -16.94 -13.46
CA GLU A 219 -15.72 -15.91 -12.64
C GLU A 219 -15.43 -16.46 -11.23
N GLU A 220 -16.40 -17.16 -10.63
CA GLU A 220 -16.25 -17.77 -9.30
C GLU A 220 -15.19 -18.88 -9.30
N MET A 221 -15.17 -19.73 -10.34
CA MET A 221 -14.13 -20.75 -10.49
C MET A 221 -12.74 -20.11 -10.62
N ILE A 222 -12.60 -19.08 -11.46
CA ILE A 222 -11.35 -18.35 -11.65
C ILE A 222 -10.89 -17.72 -10.33
N ARG A 223 -11.80 -16.99 -9.64
CA ARG A 223 -11.54 -16.34 -8.36
C ARG A 223 -11.07 -17.33 -7.31
N ARG A 224 -11.74 -18.48 -7.18
CA ARG A 224 -11.34 -19.53 -6.23
C ARG A 224 -9.97 -20.11 -6.55
N GLN A 225 -9.70 -20.42 -7.83
CA GLN A 225 -8.39 -20.94 -8.22
C GLN A 225 -7.29 -19.89 -7.97
N THR A 226 -7.49 -18.63 -8.34
CA THR A 226 -6.48 -17.58 -8.08
C THR A 226 -6.26 -17.32 -6.59
N ALA A 227 -7.33 -17.25 -5.80
CA ALA A 227 -7.23 -17.04 -4.34
C ALA A 227 -6.49 -18.19 -3.62
N HIS A 228 -6.58 -19.42 -4.14
CA HIS A 228 -5.93 -20.60 -3.57
C HIS A 228 -4.66 -21.03 -4.30
N GLN A 229 -4.06 -20.16 -5.13
CA GLN A 229 -2.87 -20.47 -5.96
C GLN A 229 -3.02 -21.76 -6.80
N GLY A 230 -4.26 -22.09 -7.17
CA GLY A 230 -4.61 -23.22 -8.01
C GLY A 230 -4.30 -23.01 -9.50
N SER A 231 -4.45 -24.07 -10.29
CA SER A 231 -4.12 -24.03 -11.72
C SER A 231 -5.21 -23.34 -12.52
N VAL A 232 -4.91 -22.16 -13.08
CA VAL A 232 -5.78 -21.41 -14.02
C VAL A 232 -5.40 -21.59 -15.49
N GLU A 233 -4.29 -22.26 -15.75
CA GLU A 233 -3.77 -22.52 -17.10
C GLU A 233 -4.80 -23.20 -18.04
N PRO A 234 -5.55 -24.23 -17.61
CA PRO A 234 -6.56 -24.84 -18.48
C PRO A 234 -7.71 -23.89 -18.82
N ILE A 235 -8.04 -22.95 -17.92
CA ILE A 235 -9.08 -21.95 -18.14
C ILE A 235 -8.61 -20.96 -19.20
N GLU A 236 -7.38 -20.43 -19.07
CA GLU A 236 -6.78 -19.53 -20.06
C GLU A 236 -6.82 -20.16 -21.47
N GLN A 237 -6.38 -21.41 -21.61
CA GLN A 237 -6.36 -22.12 -22.89
C GLN A 237 -7.74 -22.25 -23.54
N LEU A 238 -8.79 -22.44 -22.73
CA LEU A 238 -10.17 -22.58 -23.23
C LEU A 238 -10.82 -21.22 -23.57
N LEU A 239 -10.36 -20.14 -22.94
CA LEU A 239 -10.84 -18.79 -23.20
C LEU A 239 -10.23 -18.17 -24.47
N ILE A 240 -8.98 -18.46 -24.79
CA ILE A 240 -8.28 -17.87 -25.95
C ILE A 240 -9.07 -18.02 -27.28
N PRO A 241 -9.65 -19.18 -27.64
CA PRO A 241 -10.42 -19.33 -28.86
C PRO A 241 -11.69 -18.47 -28.94
N LEU A 242 -12.18 -17.94 -27.82
CA LEU A 242 -13.33 -17.02 -27.78
C LEU A 242 -12.99 -15.59 -28.22
N LEU A 243 -11.74 -15.32 -28.56
CA LEU A 243 -11.29 -14.03 -29.08
C LEU A 243 -11.27 -13.97 -30.61
N ASP A 244 -11.72 -15.02 -31.31
CA ASP A 244 -11.75 -15.08 -32.77
C ASP A 244 -12.69 -14.05 -33.42
N GLU A 245 -12.62 -13.86 -34.73
CA GLU A 245 -13.47 -12.89 -35.44
C GLU A 245 -14.97 -13.22 -35.38
N GLN A 246 -15.33 -14.50 -35.27
CA GLN A 246 -16.72 -14.98 -35.32
C GLN A 246 -17.46 -14.74 -34.00
N THR A 247 -16.72 -14.62 -32.89
CA THR A 247 -17.28 -14.39 -31.57
C THR A 247 -17.79 -12.96 -31.41
N ASN A 248 -18.97 -12.81 -30.80
CA ASN A 248 -19.59 -11.51 -30.60
C ASN A 248 -18.82 -10.64 -29.58
N LEU A 249 -19.19 -9.37 -29.51
CA LEU A 249 -18.47 -8.39 -28.69
C LEU A 249 -18.71 -8.59 -27.17
N ALA A 250 -19.86 -9.15 -26.76
CA ALA A 250 -20.19 -9.40 -25.36
C ALA A 250 -19.28 -10.47 -24.74
N VAL A 251 -19.07 -11.55 -25.49
CA VAL A 251 -18.15 -12.62 -25.09
C VAL A 251 -16.72 -12.14 -25.09
N LYS A 252 -16.28 -11.36 -26.10
CA LYS A 252 -14.94 -10.77 -26.12
C LYS A 252 -14.67 -9.85 -24.94
N ASP A 253 -15.62 -8.99 -24.55
CA ASP A 253 -15.49 -8.12 -23.37
C ASP A 253 -15.29 -8.96 -22.10
N PHE A 254 -16.12 -9.99 -21.91
CA PHE A 254 -15.97 -10.90 -20.78
C PHE A 254 -14.60 -11.59 -20.77
N VAL A 255 -14.20 -12.19 -21.89
CA VAL A 255 -12.95 -12.95 -21.99
C VAL A 255 -11.73 -12.05 -21.77
N CYS A 256 -11.73 -10.83 -22.32
CA CYS A 256 -10.65 -9.87 -22.07
C CYS A 256 -10.55 -9.49 -20.58
N ARG A 257 -11.66 -9.41 -19.84
CA ARG A 257 -11.64 -9.15 -18.39
C ARG A 257 -11.06 -10.33 -17.62
N GLU A 258 -11.46 -11.55 -17.93
CA GLU A 258 -10.90 -12.75 -17.27
C GLU A 258 -9.41 -12.91 -17.57
N LEU A 259 -8.99 -12.73 -18.83
CA LEU A 259 -7.58 -12.77 -19.21
C LEU A 259 -6.76 -11.61 -18.61
N SER A 260 -7.39 -10.53 -18.18
CA SER A 260 -6.70 -9.49 -17.41
C SER A 260 -6.28 -9.95 -16.00
N ILE A 261 -6.89 -11.03 -15.50
CA ILE A 261 -6.63 -11.62 -14.19
C ILE A 261 -5.70 -12.84 -14.32
N ILE A 262 -6.00 -13.74 -15.27
CA ILE A 262 -5.28 -15.02 -15.41
C ILE A 262 -4.35 -15.13 -16.62
N GLY A 263 -4.32 -14.12 -17.49
CA GLY A 263 -3.60 -14.18 -18.76
C GLY A 263 -2.09 -14.22 -18.60
N THR A 264 -1.44 -14.98 -19.48
CA THR A 264 0.01 -15.14 -19.63
C THR A 264 0.44 -14.76 -21.05
N SER A 265 1.70 -14.97 -21.41
CA SER A 265 2.18 -14.83 -22.81
C SER A 265 1.36 -15.63 -23.83
N ARG A 266 0.63 -16.67 -23.41
CA ARG A 266 -0.18 -17.51 -24.30
C ARG A 266 -1.37 -16.78 -24.90
N SER A 267 -2.01 -15.90 -24.14
CA SER A 267 -3.17 -15.13 -24.62
C SER A 267 -2.77 -13.87 -25.38
N VAL A 268 -1.52 -13.42 -25.28
CA VAL A 268 -1.04 -12.19 -25.92
C VAL A 268 -1.26 -12.17 -27.44
N PRO A 269 -0.96 -13.22 -28.23
CA PRO A 269 -1.19 -13.18 -29.68
C PRO A 269 -2.66 -12.97 -30.05
N ALA A 270 -3.59 -13.62 -29.34
CA ALA A 270 -5.02 -13.49 -29.59
C ALA A 270 -5.54 -12.10 -29.18
N LEU A 271 -5.08 -11.58 -28.04
CA LEU A 271 -5.38 -10.22 -27.60
C LEU A 271 -4.78 -9.16 -28.55
N ALA A 272 -3.59 -9.39 -29.10
CA ALA A 272 -2.94 -8.47 -30.03
C ALA A 272 -3.74 -8.32 -31.33
N ALA A 273 -4.32 -9.39 -31.86
CA ALA A 273 -5.17 -9.35 -33.05
C ALA A 273 -6.42 -8.46 -32.85
N LEU A 274 -6.96 -8.38 -31.62
CA LEU A 274 -8.10 -7.53 -31.31
C LEU A 274 -7.77 -6.03 -31.32
N LEU A 275 -6.49 -5.65 -31.29
CA LEU A 275 -6.07 -4.26 -31.41
C LEU A 275 -6.30 -3.69 -32.82
N ASP A 276 -6.50 -4.54 -33.83
CA ASP A 276 -6.73 -4.11 -35.21
C ASP A 276 -8.13 -3.53 -35.44
N ASN A 277 -9.07 -3.77 -34.52
CA ASN A 277 -10.47 -3.39 -34.68
C ASN A 277 -10.89 -2.32 -33.64
N PRO A 278 -11.39 -1.14 -34.09
CA PRO A 278 -11.80 -0.06 -33.19
C PRO A 278 -12.87 -0.43 -32.15
N LYS A 279 -13.66 -1.49 -32.40
CA LYS A 279 -14.68 -1.97 -31.46
C LYS A 279 -14.09 -2.85 -30.36
N THR A 280 -12.92 -3.46 -30.55
CA THR A 280 -12.31 -4.41 -29.61
C THR A 280 -10.98 -3.92 -29.05
N GLU A 281 -10.36 -2.89 -29.63
CA GLU A 281 -9.03 -2.42 -29.23
C GLU A 281 -8.93 -2.06 -27.75
N HIS A 282 -9.98 -1.50 -27.16
CA HIS A 282 -9.99 -1.06 -25.77
C HIS A 282 -10.11 -2.26 -24.81
N LEU A 283 -10.83 -3.31 -25.22
CA LEU A 283 -10.93 -4.57 -24.48
C LEU A 283 -9.57 -5.27 -24.45
N ALA A 284 -8.91 -5.32 -25.60
CA ALA A 284 -7.56 -5.89 -25.74
C ALA A 284 -6.53 -5.13 -24.91
N ARG A 285 -6.54 -3.79 -24.96
CA ARG A 285 -5.67 -2.95 -24.14
C ARG A 285 -5.90 -3.18 -22.65
N TYR A 286 -7.16 -3.26 -22.19
CA TYR A 286 -7.48 -3.54 -20.80
C TYR A 286 -6.82 -4.82 -20.27
N ALA A 287 -6.87 -5.90 -21.06
CA ALA A 287 -6.23 -7.16 -20.73
C ALA A 287 -4.70 -7.08 -20.79
N LEU A 288 -4.15 -6.62 -21.92
CA LEU A 288 -2.71 -6.52 -22.16
C LEU A 288 -2.01 -5.59 -21.16
N GLU A 289 -2.69 -4.57 -20.63
CA GLU A 289 -2.16 -3.70 -19.57
C GLU A 289 -1.83 -4.48 -18.29
N ARG A 290 -2.59 -5.53 -17.97
CA ARG A 290 -2.52 -6.24 -16.67
C ARG A 290 -1.74 -7.55 -16.73
N ILE A 291 -1.55 -8.13 -17.92
CA ILE A 291 -0.76 -9.36 -18.10
C ILE A 291 0.71 -9.09 -17.72
N PRO A 292 1.28 -9.78 -16.71
CA PRO A 292 2.63 -9.53 -16.21
C PRO A 292 3.72 -10.20 -17.06
N ASP A 293 3.63 -10.08 -18.39
CA ASP A 293 4.57 -10.70 -19.34
C ASP A 293 5.13 -9.67 -20.35
N PRO A 294 6.45 -9.67 -20.65
CA PRO A 294 7.06 -8.79 -21.64
C PRO A 294 6.45 -8.88 -23.05
N ALA A 295 5.85 -10.01 -23.42
CA ALA A 295 5.21 -10.18 -24.72
C ALA A 295 4.04 -9.19 -24.92
N ALA A 296 3.29 -8.87 -23.85
CA ALA A 296 2.19 -7.91 -23.93
C ALA A 296 2.68 -6.49 -24.23
N GLU A 297 3.83 -6.11 -23.66
CA GLU A 297 4.51 -4.85 -23.98
C GLU A 297 4.95 -4.80 -25.44
N ALA A 298 5.61 -5.87 -25.92
CA ALA A 298 6.06 -5.96 -27.31
C ALA A 298 4.88 -5.85 -28.30
N ALA A 299 3.74 -6.48 -28.00
CA ALA A 299 2.54 -6.41 -28.82
C ALA A 299 1.97 -4.98 -28.91
N LEU A 300 1.85 -4.29 -27.76
CA LEU A 300 1.36 -2.90 -27.72
C LEU A 300 2.30 -1.94 -28.46
N LEU A 301 3.62 -2.11 -28.30
CA LEU A 301 4.61 -1.28 -28.97
C LEU A 301 4.63 -1.52 -30.49
N ALA A 302 4.56 -2.78 -30.92
CA ALA A 302 4.43 -3.12 -32.33
C ALA A 302 3.19 -2.46 -32.95
N LYS A 303 2.05 -2.52 -32.23
CA LYS A 303 0.82 -1.89 -32.69
C LYS A 303 0.90 -0.36 -32.73
N LEU A 304 1.56 0.27 -31.75
CA LEU A 304 1.76 1.73 -31.74
C LEU A 304 2.51 2.19 -33.00
N ASN A 305 3.54 1.44 -33.40
CA ASN A 305 4.35 1.74 -34.59
C ASN A 305 3.58 1.58 -35.90
N GLN A 306 2.55 0.72 -35.93
CA GLN A 306 1.73 0.48 -37.12
C GLN A 306 0.50 1.39 -37.21
N ALA A 307 -0.04 1.83 -36.07
CA ALA A 307 -1.23 2.67 -36.02
C ALA A 307 -1.01 3.99 -36.77
N ARG A 308 -2.06 4.49 -37.45
CA ARG A 308 -1.99 5.74 -38.23
C ARG A 308 -2.86 6.84 -37.65
N ASP A 309 -3.99 6.50 -37.03
CA ASP A 309 -4.92 7.46 -36.47
C ASP A 309 -4.52 7.87 -35.03
N ALA A 310 -4.82 9.11 -34.66
CA ALA A 310 -4.42 9.66 -33.38
C ALA A 310 -5.15 9.01 -32.18
N LYS A 311 -6.37 8.51 -32.37
CA LYS A 311 -7.18 7.93 -31.29
C LYS A 311 -6.60 6.59 -30.82
N THR A 312 -6.34 5.69 -31.76
CA THR A 312 -5.68 4.40 -31.51
C THR A 312 -4.30 4.61 -30.89
N LYS A 313 -3.50 5.52 -31.47
CA LYS A 313 -2.17 5.87 -30.92
C LYS A 313 -2.25 6.38 -29.48
N THR A 314 -3.18 7.28 -29.17
CA THR A 314 -3.37 7.82 -27.82
C THR A 314 -3.67 6.69 -26.83
N GLY A 315 -4.56 5.77 -27.20
CA GLY A 315 -4.88 4.60 -26.39
C GLY A 315 -3.67 3.71 -26.11
N LEU A 316 -2.86 3.41 -27.13
CA LEU A 316 -1.66 2.58 -27.01
C LEU A 316 -0.55 3.26 -26.20
N ILE A 317 -0.35 4.57 -26.38
CA ILE A 317 0.57 5.39 -25.58
C ILE A 317 0.20 5.30 -24.10
N SER A 318 -1.09 5.47 -23.78
CA SER A 318 -1.58 5.34 -22.41
C SER A 318 -1.32 3.96 -21.82
N SER A 319 -1.61 2.89 -22.58
CA SER A 319 -1.39 1.51 -22.12
C SER A 319 0.09 1.21 -21.86
N LEU A 320 1.00 1.67 -22.72
CA LEU A 320 2.45 1.52 -22.52
C LEU A 320 2.95 2.29 -21.29
N GLY A 321 2.36 3.48 -21.04
CA GLY A 321 2.60 4.25 -19.82
C GLY A 321 2.22 3.49 -18.55
N ILE A 322 0.98 2.97 -18.49
CA ILE A 322 0.44 2.20 -17.36
C ILE A 322 1.27 0.93 -17.09
N ARG A 323 1.69 0.23 -18.16
CA ARG A 323 2.55 -0.95 -18.06
C ARG A 323 3.98 -0.67 -17.62
N ARG A 324 4.38 0.60 -17.63
CA ARG A 324 5.75 1.03 -17.37
C ARG A 324 6.76 0.44 -18.35
N SER A 325 6.39 0.39 -19.63
CA SER A 325 7.20 -0.16 -20.71
C SER A 325 8.50 0.62 -20.93
N ASN A 326 9.63 0.04 -20.52
CA ASN A 326 10.94 0.65 -20.78
C ASN A 326 11.31 0.58 -22.27
N GLN A 327 10.84 -0.43 -23.01
CA GLN A 327 11.12 -0.56 -24.45
C GLN A 327 10.43 0.55 -25.27
N ALA A 328 9.32 1.10 -24.78
CA ALA A 328 8.59 2.17 -25.45
C ALA A 328 9.20 3.57 -25.26
N VAL A 329 10.12 3.76 -24.30
CA VAL A 329 10.64 5.09 -23.93
C VAL A 329 11.14 5.88 -25.15
N ASN A 330 11.95 5.26 -26.00
CA ASN A 330 12.49 5.92 -27.19
C ASN A 330 11.40 6.32 -28.19
N ALA A 331 10.44 5.44 -28.46
CA ALA A 331 9.34 5.73 -29.37
C ALA A 331 8.44 6.85 -28.82
N LEU A 332 8.15 6.83 -27.52
CA LEU A 332 7.36 7.86 -26.84
C LEU A 332 8.08 9.21 -26.82
N ALA A 333 9.39 9.25 -26.60
CA ALA A 333 10.18 10.48 -26.66
C ALA A 333 10.16 11.12 -28.06
N GLN A 334 10.26 10.29 -29.11
CA GLN A 334 10.14 10.77 -30.50
C GLN A 334 8.74 11.32 -30.79
N ILE A 335 7.68 10.63 -30.37
CA ILE A 335 6.29 11.10 -30.51
C ILE A 335 6.11 12.42 -29.75
N ALA A 336 6.62 12.51 -28.52
CA ALA A 336 6.55 13.71 -27.71
C ALA A 336 7.16 14.94 -28.39
N ALA A 337 8.29 14.76 -29.09
CA ALA A 337 8.98 15.84 -29.79
C ALA A 337 8.38 16.19 -31.17
N ALA A 338 7.80 15.22 -31.89
CA ALA A 338 7.42 15.39 -33.28
C ALA A 338 5.92 15.65 -33.51
N ASP A 339 5.03 15.08 -32.70
CA ASP A 339 3.57 15.12 -32.94
C ASP A 339 2.86 15.97 -31.87
N LYS A 340 2.43 17.18 -32.26
CA LYS A 340 1.75 18.11 -31.35
C LYS A 340 0.45 17.56 -30.76
N ASN A 341 -0.28 16.71 -31.49
CA ASN A 341 -1.54 16.15 -31.03
C ASN A 341 -1.34 15.01 -30.02
N LEU A 342 -0.24 14.27 -30.16
CA LEU A 342 0.09 13.15 -29.27
C LEU A 342 1.10 13.51 -28.18
N SER A 343 1.71 14.70 -28.25
CA SER A 343 2.82 15.09 -27.39
C SER A 343 2.46 15.03 -25.91
N GLN A 344 1.31 15.57 -25.52
CA GLN A 344 0.86 15.53 -24.13
C GLN A 344 0.66 14.09 -23.62
N ALA A 345 0.06 13.21 -24.44
CA ALA A 345 -0.14 11.82 -24.07
C ALA A 345 1.21 11.08 -23.93
N ALA A 346 2.14 11.31 -24.85
CA ALA A 346 3.46 10.69 -24.82
C ALA A 346 4.30 11.17 -23.63
N VAL A 347 4.28 12.47 -23.32
CA VAL A 347 4.93 13.05 -22.13
C VAL A 347 4.35 12.45 -20.86
N HIS A 348 3.02 12.34 -20.76
CA HIS A 348 2.39 11.72 -19.59
C HIS A 348 2.75 10.24 -19.44
N ALA A 349 2.77 9.48 -20.54
CA ALA A 349 3.17 8.07 -20.54
C ALA A 349 4.62 7.88 -20.10
N LEU A 350 5.55 8.73 -20.55
CA LEU A 350 6.94 8.74 -20.05
C LEU A 350 7.00 9.00 -18.54
N GLY A 351 6.16 9.91 -18.03
CA GLY A 351 6.01 10.14 -16.59
C GLY A 351 5.60 8.87 -15.83
N LEU A 352 4.55 8.20 -16.30
CA LEU A 352 4.04 6.95 -15.70
C LEU A 352 5.04 5.79 -15.77
N ILE A 353 5.84 5.70 -16.84
CA ILE A 353 6.87 4.66 -16.95
C ILE A 353 7.85 4.74 -15.77
N GLY A 354 8.27 5.95 -15.40
CA GLY A 354 8.97 6.14 -14.13
C GLY A 354 10.31 5.40 -14.02
N THR A 355 10.96 5.08 -15.15
CA THR A 355 12.28 4.46 -15.19
C THR A 355 13.38 5.52 -15.38
N SER A 356 14.64 5.11 -15.16
CA SER A 356 15.83 5.92 -15.40
C SER A 356 15.90 6.44 -16.83
N ASP A 357 15.57 5.58 -17.80
CA ASP A 357 15.55 5.93 -19.22
C ASP A 357 14.42 6.93 -19.53
N ALA A 358 13.24 6.75 -18.92
CA ALA A 358 12.13 7.68 -19.06
C ALA A 358 12.46 9.05 -18.44
N ALA A 359 13.17 9.08 -17.31
CA ALA A 359 13.66 10.31 -16.70
C ALA A 359 14.62 11.07 -17.63
N ALA A 360 15.56 10.37 -18.26
CA ALA A 360 16.49 10.95 -19.23
C ALA A 360 15.76 11.47 -20.49
N ALA A 361 14.76 10.72 -20.96
CA ALA A 361 13.91 11.13 -22.08
C ALA A 361 13.11 12.41 -21.76
N LEU A 362 12.48 12.49 -20.58
CA LEU A 362 11.75 13.67 -20.14
C LEU A 362 12.65 14.90 -20.02
N GLN A 363 13.88 14.75 -19.53
CA GLN A 363 14.87 15.84 -19.48
C GLN A 363 15.23 16.34 -20.89
N THR A 364 15.41 15.44 -21.84
CA THR A 364 15.71 15.78 -23.24
C THR A 364 14.52 16.52 -23.88
N VAL A 365 13.31 15.98 -23.69
CA VAL A 365 12.06 16.54 -24.23
C VAL A 365 11.73 17.90 -23.60
N ARG A 366 12.09 18.13 -22.32
CA ARG A 366 11.94 19.45 -21.67
C ARG A 366 12.67 20.56 -22.43
N GLY A 367 13.85 20.28 -22.98
CA GLY A 367 14.64 21.27 -23.73
C GLY A 367 14.00 21.67 -25.06
N SER A 368 13.25 20.77 -25.69
CA SER A 368 12.62 20.99 -27.00
C SER A 368 11.17 21.49 -26.92
N LEU A 369 10.46 21.22 -25.81
CA LEU A 369 9.07 21.61 -25.63
C LEU A 369 8.93 22.90 -24.81
N ALA A 370 8.81 24.03 -25.51
CA ALA A 370 8.49 25.34 -24.94
C ALA A 370 6.98 25.66 -25.02
N GLY A 371 6.54 26.69 -24.28
CA GLY A 371 5.16 27.18 -24.34
C GLY A 371 4.16 26.31 -23.57
N GLU A 372 3.01 26.00 -24.19
CA GLU A 372 1.84 25.37 -23.56
C GLU A 372 2.11 23.96 -23.00
N LEU A 373 3.12 23.25 -23.49
CA LEU A 373 3.46 21.89 -23.04
C LEU A 373 4.36 21.86 -21.79
N ARG A 374 4.98 22.99 -21.42
CA ARG A 374 5.90 23.06 -20.27
C ARG A 374 5.25 22.55 -18.96
N PRO A 375 4.02 22.93 -18.59
CA PRO A 375 3.38 22.41 -17.38
C PRO A 375 3.19 20.89 -17.40
N HIS A 376 2.88 20.31 -18.57
CA HIS A 376 2.70 18.86 -18.73
C HIS A 376 4.02 18.10 -18.54
N VAL A 377 5.13 18.64 -19.06
CA VAL A 377 6.47 18.04 -18.86
C VAL A 377 6.88 18.10 -17.40
N LEU A 378 6.69 19.24 -16.72
CA LEU A 378 7.02 19.36 -15.29
C LEU A 378 6.20 18.37 -14.43
N ASN A 379 4.91 18.22 -14.74
CA ASN A 379 4.06 17.25 -14.06
C ASN A 379 4.51 15.81 -14.32
N ALA A 380 4.86 15.46 -15.57
CA ALA A 380 5.36 14.13 -15.90
C ALA A 380 6.71 13.83 -15.22
N MET A 381 7.61 14.82 -15.13
CA MET A 381 8.85 14.70 -14.37
C MET A 381 8.61 14.46 -12.88
N ALA A 382 7.61 15.12 -12.28
CA ALA A 382 7.23 14.88 -10.89
C ALA A 382 6.70 13.45 -10.68
N ILE A 383 5.78 12.99 -11.54
CA ILE A 383 5.27 11.60 -11.53
C ILE A 383 6.41 10.59 -11.67
N CYS A 384 7.36 10.85 -12.58
CA CYS A 384 8.53 10.00 -12.79
C CYS A 384 9.42 9.95 -11.55
N ALA A 385 9.68 11.09 -10.90
CA ALA A 385 10.47 11.18 -9.68
C ALA A 385 9.81 10.45 -8.49
N ASP A 386 8.49 10.58 -8.34
CA ASP A 386 7.70 9.86 -7.32
C ASP A 386 7.83 8.34 -7.53
N GLN A 387 7.75 7.90 -8.79
CA GLN A 387 7.84 6.48 -9.11
C GLN A 387 9.26 5.92 -8.91
N LEU A 388 10.30 6.66 -9.30
CA LEU A 388 11.69 6.31 -9.00
C LEU A 388 11.93 6.21 -7.49
N THR A 389 11.30 7.08 -6.69
CA THR A 389 11.37 7.04 -5.22
C THR A 389 10.74 5.75 -4.68
N LYS A 390 9.56 5.37 -5.17
CA LYS A 390 8.88 4.10 -4.81
C LYS A 390 9.70 2.86 -5.19
N ASP A 391 10.42 2.92 -6.31
CA ASP A 391 11.29 1.86 -6.78
C ASP A 391 12.65 1.81 -6.02
N GLY A 392 12.87 2.71 -5.04
CA GLY A 392 14.10 2.78 -4.25
C GLY A 392 15.27 3.50 -4.94
N LYS A 393 15.05 4.10 -6.13
CA LYS A 393 16.06 4.85 -6.91
C LYS A 393 16.15 6.31 -6.47
N THR A 394 16.34 6.54 -5.17
CA THR A 394 16.26 7.87 -4.54
C THR A 394 17.28 8.88 -5.10
N LYS A 395 18.47 8.44 -5.50
CA LYS A 395 19.49 9.32 -6.10
C LYS A 395 19.05 9.88 -7.46
N GLU A 396 18.41 9.06 -8.28
CA GLU A 396 17.91 9.47 -9.60
C GLU A 396 16.66 10.35 -9.46
N ALA A 397 15.77 9.99 -8.53
CA ALA A 397 14.61 10.81 -8.18
C ALA A 397 15.03 12.21 -7.69
N LEU A 398 16.07 12.29 -6.85
CA LEU A 398 16.60 13.55 -6.34
C LEU A 398 17.05 14.49 -7.48
N VAL A 399 17.69 13.97 -8.52
CA VAL A 399 18.09 14.76 -9.70
C VAL A 399 16.87 15.44 -10.34
N LEU A 400 15.77 14.71 -10.50
CA LEU A 400 14.53 15.28 -11.04
C LEU A 400 13.91 16.31 -10.08
N TYR A 401 13.89 16.04 -8.77
CA TYR A 401 13.35 16.99 -7.81
C TYR A 401 14.16 18.30 -7.76
N GLU A 402 15.49 18.25 -7.84
CA GLU A 402 16.30 19.47 -7.95
C GLU A 402 15.93 20.30 -9.19
N MET A 403 15.75 19.64 -10.33
CA MET A 403 15.30 20.28 -11.57
C MET A 403 13.91 20.89 -11.47
N LEU A 404 13.03 20.30 -10.67
CA LEU A 404 11.66 20.76 -10.41
C LEU A 404 11.63 21.90 -9.38
N TYR A 405 12.55 21.91 -8.42
CA TYR A 405 12.66 22.95 -7.39
C TYR A 405 13.23 24.30 -7.91
N ALA A 406 13.78 24.30 -9.13
CA ALA A 406 14.32 25.49 -9.79
C ALA A 406 13.38 26.72 -9.71
N LYS A 407 13.97 27.90 -9.50
CA LYS A 407 13.25 29.16 -9.19
C LYS A 407 12.24 29.59 -10.27
N ASP A 408 12.49 29.23 -11.52
CA ASP A 408 11.66 29.58 -12.68
C ASP A 408 10.43 28.67 -12.85
N ASN A 409 10.33 27.59 -12.05
CA ASN A 409 9.17 26.71 -12.10
C ASN A 409 8.02 27.23 -11.23
N PRO A 410 6.76 26.87 -11.56
CA PRO A 410 5.59 27.25 -10.76
C PRO A 410 5.71 26.81 -9.31
N SER A 411 5.19 27.62 -8.38
CA SER A 411 5.31 27.39 -6.93
C SER A 411 4.80 26.02 -6.50
N LEU A 412 3.70 25.53 -7.06
CA LEU A 412 3.15 24.19 -6.76
C LEU A 412 4.11 23.05 -7.16
N ILE A 413 4.82 23.20 -8.29
CA ILE A 413 5.84 22.23 -8.72
C ILE A 413 7.02 22.24 -7.75
N ARG A 414 7.44 23.43 -7.30
CA ARG A 414 8.51 23.56 -6.31
C ARG A 414 8.13 22.98 -4.95
N VAL A 415 6.87 23.11 -4.52
CA VAL A 415 6.36 22.47 -3.30
C VAL A 415 6.36 20.94 -3.41
N ALA A 416 5.93 20.40 -4.56
CA ALA A 416 5.99 18.96 -4.82
C ALA A 416 7.45 18.47 -4.79
N ALA A 417 8.36 19.19 -5.44
CA ALA A 417 9.78 18.89 -5.43
C ALA A 417 10.39 18.91 -4.02
N LEU A 418 10.06 19.92 -3.20
CA LEU A 418 10.52 20.01 -1.81
C LEU A 418 10.04 18.82 -0.98
N THR A 419 8.79 18.38 -1.20
CA THR A 419 8.23 17.18 -0.55
C THR A 419 8.99 15.92 -1.00
N GLY A 420 9.27 15.79 -2.29
CA GLY A 420 10.08 14.70 -2.85
C GLY A 420 11.52 14.66 -2.32
N ILE A 421 12.18 15.82 -2.21
CA ILE A 421 13.51 15.95 -1.60
C ILE A 421 13.50 15.41 -0.16
N SER A 422 12.48 15.74 0.64
CA SER A 422 12.35 15.24 2.02
C SER A 422 12.29 13.72 2.12
N GLN A 423 11.80 13.04 1.09
CA GLN A 423 11.66 11.58 1.04
C GLN A 423 12.89 10.88 0.45
N THR A 424 13.71 11.59 -0.32
CA THR A 424 14.84 11.02 -1.07
C THR A 424 16.20 11.31 -0.44
N SER A 425 16.37 12.46 0.21
CA SER A 425 17.66 12.89 0.77
C SER A 425 17.49 13.75 2.01
N ALA A 426 17.73 13.14 3.17
CA ALA A 426 17.70 13.85 4.46
C ALA A 426 18.71 15.00 4.51
N SER A 427 19.94 14.78 4.03
CA SER A 427 20.98 15.82 4.02
C SER A 427 20.57 17.01 3.17
N ARG A 428 20.02 16.77 1.97
CA ARG A 428 19.58 17.85 1.10
C ARG A 428 18.34 18.56 1.67
N PHE A 429 17.44 17.81 2.28
CA PHE A 429 16.28 18.38 2.95
C PHE A 429 16.67 19.29 4.13
N GLN A 430 17.68 18.89 4.91
CA GLN A 430 18.25 19.70 5.99
C GLN A 430 18.80 21.03 5.49
N GLU A 431 19.49 21.02 4.36
CA GLU A 431 20.04 22.24 3.76
C GLU A 431 18.93 23.17 3.28
N ILE A 432 17.87 22.64 2.66
CA ILE A 432 16.95 23.45 1.85
C ILE A 432 15.72 23.97 2.63
N LEU A 433 15.23 23.22 3.61
CA LEU A 433 13.97 23.56 4.29
C LEU A 433 14.04 24.91 5.04
N PRO A 434 15.11 25.24 5.79
CA PRO A 434 15.19 26.53 6.48
C PRO A 434 15.07 27.72 5.51
N PHE A 435 15.72 27.65 4.36
CA PHE A 435 15.61 28.71 3.34
C PHE A 435 14.24 28.74 2.65
N ALA A 436 13.60 27.57 2.47
CA ALA A 436 12.28 27.48 1.86
C ALA A 436 11.19 28.15 2.71
N VAL A 437 11.28 28.04 4.04
CA VAL A 437 10.38 28.73 4.99
C VAL A 437 10.55 30.25 4.92
N MET A 438 11.71 30.75 4.51
CA MET A 438 12.00 32.17 4.40
C MET A 438 11.68 32.79 3.03
N GLN A 439 11.13 32.03 2.08
CA GLN A 439 10.84 32.56 0.74
C GLN A 439 9.63 33.51 0.75
N ASP A 440 9.67 34.55 -0.10
CA ASP A 440 8.55 35.47 -0.30
C ASP A 440 7.37 34.85 -1.06
N ASP A 441 7.60 33.73 -1.75
CA ASP A 441 6.54 32.97 -2.43
C ASP A 441 5.65 32.30 -1.39
N ALA A 442 4.46 32.87 -1.17
CA ALA A 442 3.52 32.41 -0.15
C ALA A 442 3.10 30.94 -0.31
N VAL A 443 3.01 30.42 -1.55
CA VAL A 443 2.64 29.02 -1.81
C VAL A 443 3.78 28.10 -1.40
N LEU A 444 5.02 28.47 -1.76
CA LEU A 444 6.19 27.71 -1.37
C LEU A 444 6.46 27.77 0.14
N GLN A 445 6.35 28.94 0.75
CA GLN A 445 6.51 29.13 2.19
C GLN A 445 5.49 28.29 2.97
N ALA A 446 4.21 28.31 2.58
CA ALA A 446 3.19 27.48 3.20
C ALA A 446 3.48 25.98 3.03
N GLY A 447 3.97 25.57 1.84
CA GLY A 447 4.41 24.20 1.59
C GLY A 447 5.57 23.76 2.48
N ALA A 448 6.57 24.63 2.66
CA ALA A 448 7.72 24.39 3.52
C ALA A 448 7.31 24.30 4.99
N ILE A 449 6.50 25.23 5.49
CA ILE A 449 5.99 25.22 6.87
C ILE A 449 5.18 23.95 7.16
N ARG A 450 4.38 23.45 6.20
CA ARG A 450 3.69 22.16 6.35
C ARG A 450 4.65 20.99 6.56
N LEU A 451 5.81 20.99 5.89
CA LEU A 451 6.81 19.94 6.06
C LEU A 451 7.51 20.01 7.43
N VAL A 452 7.59 21.20 8.04
CA VAL A 452 8.04 21.34 9.44
C VAL A 452 7.11 20.60 10.40
N ALA A 453 5.81 20.61 10.15
CA ALA A 453 4.86 19.87 10.96
C ALA A 453 5.09 18.34 10.91
N GLN A 454 5.67 17.84 9.81
CA GLN A 454 5.78 16.40 9.52
C GLN A 454 7.17 15.81 9.83
N THR A 455 8.23 16.61 9.74
CA THR A 455 9.61 16.13 9.94
C THR A 455 9.89 15.78 11.39
N GLN A 456 10.69 14.74 11.64
CA GLN A 456 11.20 14.38 12.97
C GLN A 456 12.69 14.72 13.14
N ASP A 457 13.27 15.40 12.16
CA ASP A 457 14.68 15.80 12.20
C ASP A 457 14.88 17.04 13.07
N ALA A 458 15.43 16.83 14.28
CA ALA A 458 15.70 17.88 15.25
C ALA A 458 16.58 19.00 14.68
N THR A 459 17.59 18.66 13.87
CA THR A 459 18.52 19.63 13.27
C THR A 459 17.78 20.60 12.36
N VAL A 460 16.84 20.08 11.57
CA VAL A 460 16.01 20.90 10.68
C VAL A 460 15.07 21.80 11.46
N ILE A 461 14.42 21.25 12.48
CA ILE A 461 13.48 21.99 13.33
C ILE A 461 14.21 23.15 14.02
N GLU A 462 15.38 22.90 14.59
CA GLU A 462 16.22 23.91 15.23
C GLU A 462 16.68 25.00 14.25
N ALA A 463 17.10 24.63 13.04
CA ALA A 463 17.48 25.58 12.01
C ALA A 463 16.30 26.46 11.55
N VAL A 464 15.11 25.88 11.37
CA VAL A 464 13.89 26.62 11.02
C VAL A 464 13.48 27.56 12.15
N VAL A 465 13.51 27.11 13.40
CA VAL A 465 13.20 27.96 14.57
C VAL A 465 14.17 29.13 14.66
N SER A 466 15.47 28.90 14.43
CA SER A 466 16.49 29.95 14.44
C SER A 466 16.24 31.04 13.38
N ALA A 467 15.59 30.69 12.26
CA ALA A 467 15.21 31.62 11.21
C ALA A 467 13.91 32.39 11.49
N MET A 468 13.11 31.96 12.46
CA MET A 468 11.79 32.52 12.77
C MET A 468 11.77 34.06 12.99
N PRO A 469 12.76 34.70 13.63
CA PRO A 469 12.79 36.15 13.79
C PRO A 469 12.83 36.94 12.47
N GLN A 470 13.22 36.31 11.36
CA GLN A 470 13.27 36.96 10.04
C GLN A 470 11.94 36.85 9.28
N LEU A 471 11.02 36.02 9.77
CA LEU A 471 9.73 35.80 9.14
C LEU A 471 8.75 36.95 9.43
N THR A 472 7.84 37.17 8.49
CA THR A 472 6.66 38.05 8.67
C THR A 472 5.73 37.49 9.74
N ASP A 473 4.90 38.32 10.35
CA ASP A 473 3.97 37.88 11.39
C ASP A 473 3.03 36.73 10.93
N PRO A 474 2.42 36.76 9.73
CA PRO A 474 1.63 35.63 9.23
C PRO A 474 2.44 34.32 9.13
N ALA A 475 3.68 34.40 8.66
CA ALA A 475 4.57 33.24 8.55
C ALA A 475 4.99 32.71 9.92
N ARG A 476 5.25 33.58 10.91
CA ARG A 476 5.50 33.18 12.31
C ARG A 476 4.31 32.45 12.92
N ILE A 477 3.09 32.93 12.70
CA ILE A 477 1.86 32.28 13.19
C ILE A 477 1.69 30.89 12.58
N ALA A 478 1.89 30.76 11.27
CA ALA A 478 1.82 29.49 10.58
C ALA A 478 2.90 28.51 11.07
N LEU A 479 4.14 28.98 11.25
CA LEU A 479 5.25 28.18 11.76
C LEU A 479 5.01 27.70 13.20
N LEU A 480 4.54 28.55 14.10
CA LEU A 480 4.17 28.15 15.46
C LEU A 480 3.09 27.06 15.45
N SER A 481 2.09 27.20 14.59
CA SER A 481 1.03 26.20 14.43
C SER A 481 1.59 24.86 13.92
N ALA A 482 2.55 24.90 12.99
CA ALA A 482 3.25 23.71 12.50
C ALA A 482 4.10 23.04 13.61
N LEU A 483 4.83 23.83 14.40
CA LEU A 483 5.62 23.33 15.53
C LEU A 483 4.73 22.71 16.62
N ALA A 484 3.55 23.28 16.88
CA ALA A 484 2.54 22.71 17.77
C ALA A 484 2.09 21.31 17.30
N ALA A 485 1.79 21.17 16.01
CA ALA A 485 1.39 19.89 15.43
C ALA A 485 2.53 18.87 15.40
N ASN A 486 3.77 19.34 15.27
CA ASN A 486 4.95 18.51 15.23
C ASN A 486 5.28 17.86 16.58
N GLY A 487 5.14 18.59 17.68
CA GLY A 487 5.39 18.09 19.03
C GLY A 487 6.85 18.17 19.50
N HIS A 488 7.78 18.67 18.69
CA HIS A 488 9.19 18.79 19.10
C HIS A 488 9.40 19.88 20.18
N PRO A 489 10.19 19.63 21.26
CA PRO A 489 10.36 20.56 22.38
C PRO A 489 10.84 21.98 22.00
N THR A 490 11.60 22.12 20.91
CA THR A 490 12.05 23.41 20.39
C THR A 490 10.88 24.33 20.01
N GLY A 491 9.70 23.78 19.69
CA GLY A 491 8.49 24.57 19.49
C GLY A 491 8.09 25.39 20.72
N CYS A 492 8.20 24.79 21.91
CA CYS A 492 7.95 25.50 23.17
C CYS A 492 9.02 26.57 23.46
N GLN A 493 10.27 26.33 23.08
CA GLN A 493 11.31 27.35 23.18
C GLN A 493 10.98 28.56 22.28
N ALA A 494 10.70 28.31 21.00
CA ALA A 494 10.33 29.35 20.04
C ALA A 494 9.12 30.16 20.52
N ALA A 495 8.09 29.48 21.03
CA ALA A 495 6.90 30.12 21.56
C ALA A 495 7.21 31.07 22.73
N ARG A 496 8.08 30.68 23.68
CA ARG A 496 8.48 31.54 24.80
C ARG A 496 9.14 32.83 24.32
N GLU A 497 10.00 32.76 23.30
CA GLU A 497 10.73 33.91 22.77
C GLU A 497 9.79 34.97 22.17
N VAL A 498 8.66 34.56 21.60
CA VAL A 498 7.70 35.47 20.95
C VAL A 498 6.49 35.84 21.81
N MET A 499 6.43 35.40 23.08
CA MET A 499 5.36 35.81 24.02
C MET A 499 5.30 37.32 24.25
N ALA A 500 6.41 38.04 23.99
CA ALA A 500 6.50 39.48 24.09
C ALA A 500 6.39 40.21 22.73
N SER A 501 5.97 39.50 21.66
CA SER A 501 5.81 40.09 20.33
C SER A 501 4.87 41.30 20.36
N ALA A 502 5.17 42.34 19.58
CA ALA A 502 4.27 43.49 19.42
C ALA A 502 2.94 43.08 18.74
N ASN A 503 2.97 42.06 17.89
CA ASN A 503 1.80 41.55 17.19
C ASN A 503 1.01 40.58 18.09
N LYS A 504 -0.27 40.90 18.33
CA LYS A 504 -1.16 40.12 19.19
C LYS A 504 -1.40 38.70 18.68
N ASP A 505 -1.53 38.51 17.38
CA ASP A 505 -1.85 37.20 16.80
C ASP A 505 -0.66 36.25 16.90
N VAL A 506 0.57 36.79 16.83
CA VAL A 506 1.81 36.03 17.13
C VAL A 506 1.84 35.59 18.58
N ARG A 507 1.47 36.47 19.53
CA ARG A 507 1.40 36.12 20.96
C ARG A 507 0.36 35.02 21.21
N ILE A 508 -0.84 35.14 20.64
CA ILE A 508 -1.90 34.12 20.74
C ILE A 508 -1.43 32.77 20.19
N ALA A 509 -0.75 32.75 19.03
CA ALA A 509 -0.19 31.53 18.47
C ALA A 509 0.84 30.89 19.41
N ALA A 510 1.69 31.69 20.04
CA ALA A 510 2.65 31.22 21.02
C ALA A 510 1.98 30.62 22.26
N TYR A 511 0.93 31.27 22.78
CA TYR A 511 0.17 30.75 23.92
C TYR A 511 -0.50 29.41 23.59
N ARG A 512 -0.99 29.22 22.37
CA ARG A 512 -1.55 27.92 21.91
C ARG A 512 -0.49 26.82 21.89
N VAL A 513 0.72 27.10 21.42
CA VAL A 513 1.83 26.13 21.44
C VAL A 513 2.13 25.73 22.89
N LEU A 514 2.29 26.70 23.79
CA LEU A 514 2.60 26.44 25.20
C LEU A 514 1.43 25.74 25.93
N GLY A 515 0.19 26.04 25.57
CA GLY A 515 -0.98 25.33 26.11
C GLY A 515 -1.04 23.87 25.65
N ALA A 516 -0.60 23.57 24.42
CA ALA A 516 -0.62 22.22 23.86
C ALA A 516 0.58 21.36 24.31
N MET A 517 1.77 21.96 24.41
CA MET A 517 3.05 21.24 24.57
C MET A 517 3.90 21.72 25.75
N GLY A 518 3.49 22.79 26.43
CA GLY A 518 4.24 23.37 27.54
C GLY A 518 4.23 22.48 28.78
N ASN A 519 4.96 22.93 29.80
CA ASN A 519 5.04 22.28 31.10
C ASN A 519 4.79 23.27 32.24
N GLY A 520 5.02 22.83 33.49
CA GLY A 520 4.77 23.66 34.68
C GLY A 520 5.48 25.03 34.66
N LYS A 521 6.59 25.18 33.92
CA LYS A 521 7.30 26.46 33.78
C LYS A 521 6.51 27.50 32.98
N ASP A 522 5.56 27.07 32.16
CA ASP A 522 4.78 27.92 31.27
C ASP A 522 3.51 28.46 31.93
N VAL A 523 3.08 27.86 33.06
CA VAL A 523 1.84 28.23 33.78
C VAL A 523 1.87 29.69 34.24
N LEU A 524 2.92 30.11 34.94
CA LEU A 524 3.02 31.48 35.46
C LEU A 524 3.15 32.54 34.33
N PRO A 525 4.00 32.34 33.31
CA PRO A 525 4.02 33.21 32.13
C PRO A 525 2.66 33.35 31.44
N LEU A 526 1.94 32.24 31.22
CA LEU A 526 0.61 32.27 30.58
C LEU A 526 -0.43 32.98 31.46
N ALA A 527 -0.48 32.69 32.76
CA ALA A 527 -1.38 33.37 33.69
C ALA A 527 -1.10 34.89 33.76
N THR A 528 0.18 35.28 33.74
CA THR A 528 0.59 36.69 33.71
C THR A 528 0.16 37.37 32.42
N ALA A 529 0.31 36.70 31.28
CA ALA A 529 -0.16 37.20 29.99
C ALA A 529 -1.68 37.40 29.97
N ALA A 530 -2.44 36.40 30.42
CA ALA A 530 -3.91 36.48 30.51
C ALA A 530 -4.39 37.62 31.43
N ALA A 531 -3.72 37.82 32.58
CA ALA A 531 -4.05 38.90 33.51
C ALA A 531 -3.77 40.30 32.94
N ARG A 532 -2.79 40.43 32.03
CA ARG A 532 -2.40 41.70 31.41
C ARG A 532 -3.08 41.95 30.05
N ALA A 533 -3.66 40.92 29.45
CA ALA A 533 -4.30 41.01 28.15
C ALA A 533 -5.49 41.98 28.17
N ALA A 534 -5.40 43.01 27.32
CA ALA A 534 -6.48 43.98 27.10
C ALA A 534 -7.53 43.47 26.10
N ASP A 535 -7.12 42.61 25.15
CA ASP A 535 -7.99 42.00 24.14
C ASP A 535 -8.60 40.69 24.67
N ARG A 536 -9.88 40.46 24.36
CA ARG A 536 -10.62 39.28 24.82
C ARG A 536 -10.19 37.97 24.15
N ALA A 537 -9.71 38.02 22.91
CA ALA A 537 -9.22 36.83 22.21
C ALA A 537 -7.83 36.40 22.70
N GLU A 538 -7.08 37.36 23.24
CA GLU A 538 -5.76 37.12 23.83
C GLU A 538 -5.82 36.59 25.27
N ARG A 539 -6.82 37.05 26.04
CA ARG A 539 -7.15 36.53 27.37
C ARG A 539 -7.82 35.16 27.28
#